data_AF-C1FHB2-F1
#
_entry.id   AF-C1FHB2-F1
#
_cell.length_a   1.000
_cell.length_b   1.000
_cell.length_c   1.000
_cell.angle_alpha   90.00
_cell.angle_beta   90.00
_cell.angle_gamma   90.00
#
_symmetry.space_group_name_H-M   'P 1'
#
loop_
_entity.id
_entity.type
_entity.pdbx_description
1 polymer ?
#
loop_
_entity_poly.entity_id
_entity_poly.type
_entity_poly.pdbx_seq_one_letter_code
_entity_poly.pdbx_strand_id
1 'polypeptide(L)'
;MAAPRPPALLLSAFLALQVLFLSRPSRGDDAPPFPDWLERLYPGLGSEVSGVCEGSFDVSVHWAHVSRCARVTGSLAVTGILPDVFTTREPYNRVLWTVDGDVLIERNALLVSLRGAFPGLTRVGGNVRIVDTALVHLAGFESLREVNGAVLVADNARMLAFKDGVTVAFQSLLSVGGSVVVSNNAAEELDGFRALRRVGVGAGGGGVTIGPSVDMRYVVGSGPGWHGDVTRGETEAFPSLEYAGGDVEIIGGDGLRNIKGAFRRLMRAAGTVRIEGNTPALAEVSDSFSLLDYAGGDVRVRGNTNLVMVSQSFVSLRAAGGDLSIDDCESLVRVEGGTFNRVQWLSGSLIVSKTGLRSLSFLYSLANIGTDIALRENAYLKSLDGLQNLRFVGRGYALQGLEGNFGRCGAISERYGVSHQCHTRQYRFCQPLSRSPALSVPGWYRCVDSIATKLLTTPELKTTAALAQASGQMDSLQTPAAALTMFAPTDVGWLRSVGRLDAIRLRAEAAQSPNALSELLHAHTIRGDEMPREARRVE
;
A
#
# COMPACT_ATOMS: atom_id res chain seq x y z
N MET A 1 -36.00 -42.78 23.71
CA MET A 1 -36.69 -41.59 23.16
C MET A 1 -35.77 -41.00 22.11
N ALA A 2 -36.09 -41.21 20.84
CA ALA A 2 -35.27 -40.83 19.69
C ALA A 2 -35.70 -39.44 19.18
N ALA A 3 -34.74 -38.53 19.00
CA ALA A 3 -34.96 -37.23 18.39
C ALA A 3 -34.94 -37.35 16.84
N PRO A 4 -35.73 -36.53 16.10
CA PRO A 4 -35.83 -36.67 14.65
C PRO A 4 -34.61 -36.05 13.94
N ARG A 5 -34.16 -36.72 12.86
CA ARG A 5 -33.14 -36.22 11.93
C ARG A 5 -33.73 -35.12 11.03
N PRO A 6 -32.97 -34.07 10.67
CA PRO A 6 -33.41 -33.12 9.65
C PRO A 6 -33.31 -33.73 8.24
N PRO A 7 -34.14 -33.27 7.27
CA PRO A 7 -34.19 -33.87 5.94
C PRO A 7 -32.96 -33.46 5.10
N ALA A 8 -32.32 -34.46 4.50
CA ALA A 8 -31.09 -34.35 3.69
C ALA A 8 -31.31 -33.76 2.28
N LEU A 9 -32.39 -33.00 2.03
CA LEU A 9 -32.78 -32.55 0.70
C LEU A 9 -32.29 -31.14 0.31
N LEU A 10 -31.63 -30.40 1.21
CA LEU A 10 -31.14 -29.05 0.93
C LEU A 10 -29.68 -28.97 0.48
N LEU A 11 -28.88 -30.02 0.66
CA LEU A 11 -27.46 -30.02 0.25
C LEU A 11 -27.21 -30.44 -1.20
N SER A 12 -28.15 -31.12 -1.87
CA SER A 12 -27.98 -31.58 -3.25
C SER A 12 -28.29 -30.50 -4.30
N ALA A 13 -29.07 -29.48 -3.97
CA ALA A 13 -29.40 -28.38 -4.89
C ALA A 13 -28.24 -27.39 -5.09
N PHE A 14 -27.37 -27.21 -4.09
CA PHE A 14 -26.23 -26.29 -4.18
C PHE A 14 -25.07 -26.83 -5.02
N LEU A 15 -24.88 -28.16 -5.07
CA LEU A 15 -23.84 -28.80 -5.88
C LEU A 15 -24.24 -29.00 -7.35
N ALA A 16 -25.54 -29.07 -7.65
CA ALA A 16 -26.03 -29.16 -9.03
C ALA A 16 -25.86 -27.86 -9.84
N LEU A 17 -25.70 -26.71 -9.17
CA LEU A 17 -25.58 -25.39 -9.82
C LEU A 17 -24.21 -25.14 -10.46
N GLN A 18 -23.16 -25.87 -10.08
CA GLN A 18 -21.79 -25.65 -10.60
C GLN A 18 -21.46 -26.44 -11.87
N VAL A 19 -22.24 -27.44 -12.26
CA VAL A 19 -21.88 -28.37 -13.35
C VAL A 19 -22.56 -28.04 -14.70
N LEU A 20 -23.60 -27.20 -14.74
CA LEU A 20 -24.39 -26.95 -15.96
C LEU A 20 -23.88 -25.80 -16.88
N PHE A 21 -22.78 -25.13 -16.56
CA PHE A 21 -22.28 -23.98 -17.33
C PHE A 21 -21.29 -24.30 -18.47
N LEU A 22 -21.11 -25.57 -18.84
CA LEU A 22 -20.27 -25.97 -19.98
C LEU A 22 -21.11 -26.42 -21.19
N SER A 23 -21.90 -25.51 -21.76
CA SER A 23 -22.28 -25.60 -23.17
C SER A 23 -22.45 -24.21 -23.75
N ARG A 24 -21.67 -23.89 -24.79
CA ARG A 24 -21.80 -22.65 -25.57
C ARG A 24 -22.99 -22.78 -26.52
N PRO A 25 -23.84 -21.75 -26.68
CA PRO A 25 -24.69 -21.65 -27.86
C PRO A 25 -23.96 -20.88 -28.97
N SER A 26 -24.05 -21.43 -30.17
CA SER A 26 -23.80 -20.77 -31.44
C SER A 26 -24.90 -19.74 -31.77
N ARG A 27 -24.52 -18.70 -32.50
CA ARG A 27 -25.33 -17.59 -33.04
C ARG A 27 -26.80 -17.90 -33.36
N GLY A 28 -27.68 -16.98 -32.95
CA GLY A 28 -29.08 -16.82 -33.36
C GLY A 28 -29.87 -16.18 -32.21
N ASP A 29 -30.52 -15.04 -32.44
CA ASP A 29 -31.16 -14.14 -31.45
C ASP A 29 -32.36 -14.71 -30.66
N ASP A 30 -32.49 -16.02 -30.46
CA ASP A 30 -33.61 -16.62 -29.75
C ASP A 30 -33.14 -17.70 -28.74
N ALA A 31 -32.84 -17.29 -27.50
CA ALA A 31 -32.77 -18.18 -26.34
C ALA A 31 -33.70 -17.63 -25.25
N PRO A 32 -34.42 -18.49 -24.51
CA PRO A 32 -35.75 -18.19 -23.99
C PRO A 32 -35.71 -17.08 -22.93
N PRO A 33 -36.74 -16.22 -22.85
CA PRO A 33 -36.82 -15.14 -21.86
C PRO A 33 -37.01 -15.65 -20.42
N PHE A 34 -37.16 -16.97 -20.23
CA PHE A 34 -37.44 -17.60 -18.95
C PHE A 34 -36.44 -18.73 -18.65
N PRO A 35 -35.77 -18.74 -17.48
CA PRO A 35 -34.75 -19.74 -17.16
C PRO A 35 -35.32 -21.16 -16.96
N ASP A 36 -34.80 -22.14 -17.69
CA ASP A 36 -35.21 -23.56 -17.59
C ASP A 36 -35.16 -24.15 -16.18
N TRP A 37 -34.25 -23.64 -15.33
CA TRP A 37 -34.15 -24.10 -13.94
C TRP A 37 -35.30 -23.56 -13.09
N LEU A 38 -35.81 -22.36 -13.39
CA LEU A 38 -36.93 -21.74 -12.68
C LEU A 38 -38.26 -22.37 -13.13
N GLU A 39 -38.41 -22.73 -14.41
CA GLU A 39 -39.56 -23.52 -14.91
C GLU A 39 -39.59 -24.92 -14.29
N ARG A 40 -38.42 -25.53 -14.07
CA ARG A 40 -38.32 -26.82 -13.37
C ARG A 40 -38.71 -26.75 -11.90
N LEU A 41 -38.45 -25.62 -11.23
CA LEU A 41 -38.84 -25.41 -9.83
C LEU A 41 -40.29 -24.98 -9.67
N TYR A 42 -40.81 -24.19 -10.62
CA TYR A 42 -42.17 -23.66 -10.61
C TYR A 42 -42.82 -23.85 -12.00
N PRO A 43 -43.33 -25.06 -12.28
CA PRO A 43 -43.97 -25.36 -13.56
C PRO A 43 -45.16 -24.44 -13.84
N GLY A 44 -45.21 -23.85 -15.04
CA GLY A 44 -46.27 -22.94 -15.49
C GLY A 44 -45.97 -21.45 -15.29
N LEU A 45 -44.91 -21.09 -14.55
CA LEU A 45 -44.56 -19.69 -14.26
C LEU A 45 -44.21 -18.91 -15.53
N GLY A 46 -43.58 -19.56 -16.52
CA GLY A 46 -43.25 -18.92 -17.80
C GLY A 46 -44.46 -18.34 -18.55
N SER A 47 -45.69 -18.83 -18.29
CA SER A 47 -46.92 -18.30 -18.91
C SER A 47 -47.46 -17.02 -18.25
N GLU A 48 -47.01 -16.71 -17.03
CA GLU A 48 -47.42 -15.52 -16.27
C GLU A 48 -46.40 -14.38 -16.35
N VAL A 49 -45.21 -14.65 -16.90
CA VAL A 49 -44.07 -13.74 -16.95
C VAL A 49 -43.97 -13.12 -18.34
N SER A 50 -44.01 -11.79 -18.42
CA SER A 50 -43.94 -10.99 -19.66
C SER A 50 -42.59 -11.13 -20.38
N GLY A 51 -41.58 -11.73 -19.73
CA GLY A 51 -40.22 -11.90 -20.23
C GLY A 51 -39.43 -10.59 -20.23
N VAL A 52 -39.90 -9.59 -20.98
CA VAL A 52 -39.28 -8.26 -21.10
C VAL A 52 -40.31 -7.17 -20.85
N CYS A 53 -39.92 -6.18 -20.06
CA CYS A 53 -40.72 -4.98 -19.79
C CYS A 53 -40.01 -3.75 -20.35
N GLU A 54 -40.67 -3.08 -21.28
CA GLU A 54 -40.12 -1.94 -22.00
C GLU A 54 -40.25 -0.65 -21.18
N GLY A 55 -39.15 0.10 -21.08
CA GLY A 55 -39.08 1.36 -20.34
C GLY A 55 -38.59 1.25 -18.91
N SER A 56 -38.69 2.37 -18.19
CA SER A 56 -38.24 2.53 -16.79
C SER A 56 -39.42 2.46 -15.83
N PHE A 57 -39.23 1.84 -14.68
CA PHE A 57 -40.30 1.60 -13.71
C PHE A 57 -39.87 1.94 -12.29
N ASP A 58 -40.74 2.62 -11.55
CA ASP A 58 -40.67 2.64 -10.09
C ASP A 58 -41.44 1.44 -9.53
N VAL A 59 -40.75 0.53 -8.85
CA VAL A 59 -41.36 -0.68 -8.28
C VAL A 59 -42.30 -0.37 -7.12
N SER A 60 -42.16 0.79 -6.47
CA SER A 60 -43.05 1.16 -5.37
C SER A 60 -44.48 1.38 -5.85
N VAL A 61 -44.66 1.82 -7.10
CA VAL A 61 -46.00 2.05 -7.70
C VAL A 61 -46.35 1.06 -8.82
N HIS A 62 -45.37 0.50 -9.54
CA HIS A 62 -45.60 -0.41 -10.69
C HIS A 62 -45.35 -1.89 -10.35
N TRP A 63 -45.40 -2.28 -9.07
CA TRP A 63 -45.03 -3.64 -8.63
C TRP A 63 -45.79 -4.77 -9.32
N ALA A 64 -47.08 -4.58 -9.60
CA ALA A 64 -47.91 -5.62 -10.23
C ALA A 64 -47.43 -5.96 -11.65
N HIS A 65 -46.90 -4.97 -12.37
CA HIS A 65 -46.30 -5.17 -13.68
C HIS A 65 -44.88 -5.74 -13.54
N VAL A 66 -44.04 -5.10 -12.71
CA VAL A 66 -42.61 -5.44 -12.61
C VAL A 66 -42.36 -6.85 -12.02
N SER A 67 -43.24 -7.34 -11.14
CA SER A 67 -43.13 -8.68 -10.54
C SER A 67 -43.24 -9.85 -11.53
N ARG A 68 -43.61 -9.55 -12.78
CA ARG A 68 -43.72 -10.51 -13.89
C ARG A 68 -42.68 -10.25 -14.99
N CYS A 69 -41.70 -9.39 -14.75
CA CYS A 69 -40.67 -9.05 -15.71
C CYS A 69 -39.39 -9.83 -15.42
N ALA A 70 -38.88 -10.60 -16.39
CA ALA A 70 -37.55 -11.19 -16.28
C ALA A 70 -36.44 -10.17 -16.59
N ARG A 71 -36.74 -9.22 -17.47
CA ARG A 71 -35.85 -8.12 -17.85
C ARG A 71 -36.60 -6.79 -17.89
N VAL A 72 -35.97 -5.73 -17.40
CA VAL A 72 -36.41 -4.34 -17.59
C VAL A 72 -35.42 -3.64 -18.51
N THR A 73 -35.89 -3.06 -19.61
CA THR A 73 -35.02 -2.41 -20.61
C THR A 73 -34.60 -0.99 -20.24
N GLY A 74 -35.34 -0.32 -19.35
CA GLY A 74 -34.98 0.96 -18.76
C GLY A 74 -34.40 0.81 -17.36
N SER A 75 -34.57 1.85 -16.55
CA SER A 75 -34.10 1.91 -15.16
C SER A 75 -35.19 1.44 -14.19
N LEU A 76 -34.77 0.88 -13.05
CA LEU A 76 -35.60 0.45 -11.95
C LEU A 76 -35.42 1.42 -10.77
N ALA A 77 -36.48 2.09 -10.34
CA ALA A 77 -36.46 2.94 -9.15
C ALA A 77 -37.22 2.31 -7.98
N VAL A 78 -36.84 2.67 -6.75
CA VAL A 78 -37.59 2.37 -5.51
C VAL A 78 -37.78 3.69 -4.77
N THR A 79 -38.90 4.38 -4.98
CA THR A 79 -39.13 5.71 -4.35
C THR A 79 -40.02 5.66 -3.10
N GLY A 80 -40.62 4.52 -2.79
CA GLY A 80 -41.44 4.29 -1.59
C GLY A 80 -41.09 2.98 -0.88
N ILE A 81 -42.05 2.41 -0.18
CA ILE A 81 -41.89 1.09 0.46
C ILE A 81 -41.83 0.02 -0.64
N LEU A 82 -40.94 -0.97 -0.47
CA LEU A 82 -40.85 -2.11 -1.38
C LEU A 82 -41.98 -3.11 -1.09
N PRO A 83 -42.85 -3.44 -2.06
CA PRO A 83 -43.97 -4.37 -1.82
C PRO A 83 -43.50 -5.81 -1.57
N ASP A 84 -44.28 -6.57 -0.78
CA ASP A 84 -43.97 -7.95 -0.36
C ASP A 84 -43.66 -8.91 -1.52
N VAL A 85 -44.19 -8.61 -2.71
CA VAL A 85 -43.95 -9.41 -3.92
C VAL A 85 -42.47 -9.49 -4.29
N PHE A 86 -41.69 -8.46 -3.98
CA PHE A 86 -40.26 -8.42 -4.27
C PHE A 86 -39.38 -8.86 -3.11
N THR A 87 -39.95 -9.05 -1.91
CA THR A 87 -39.20 -9.44 -0.70
C THR A 87 -39.43 -10.89 -0.32
N THR A 88 -40.69 -11.31 -0.18
CA THR A 88 -41.05 -12.58 0.48
C THR A 88 -41.83 -13.55 -0.40
N ARG A 89 -42.47 -13.08 -1.49
CA ARG A 89 -43.28 -13.96 -2.34
C ARG A 89 -42.46 -14.63 -3.45
N GLU A 90 -42.01 -15.85 -3.17
CA GLU A 90 -41.58 -16.76 -4.22
C GLU A 90 -42.78 -17.24 -5.06
N PRO A 91 -42.60 -17.45 -6.39
CA PRO A 91 -41.35 -17.30 -7.14
C PRO A 91 -41.09 -15.87 -7.65
N TYR A 92 -42.04 -14.95 -7.53
CA TYR A 92 -42.02 -13.64 -8.20
C TYR A 92 -40.86 -12.72 -7.80
N ASN A 93 -40.40 -12.77 -6.54
CA ASN A 93 -39.20 -12.02 -6.11
C ASN A 93 -37.91 -12.49 -6.82
N ARG A 94 -37.88 -13.70 -7.38
CA ARG A 94 -36.74 -14.26 -8.13
C ARG A 94 -36.84 -14.09 -9.64
N VAL A 95 -37.96 -13.56 -10.14
CA VAL A 95 -38.21 -13.50 -11.59
C VAL A 95 -37.35 -12.44 -12.27
N LEU A 96 -37.01 -11.32 -11.64
CA LEU A 96 -36.23 -10.26 -12.28
C LEU A 96 -34.72 -10.59 -12.31
N TRP A 97 -34.15 -10.74 -13.51
CA TRP A 97 -32.75 -11.13 -13.75
C TRP A 97 -31.86 -9.97 -14.18
N THR A 98 -32.42 -9.06 -14.97
CA THR A 98 -31.64 -8.02 -15.65
C THR A 98 -32.40 -6.71 -15.65
N VAL A 99 -31.67 -5.65 -15.32
CA VAL A 99 -32.09 -4.26 -15.56
C VAL A 99 -31.05 -3.68 -16.51
N ASP A 100 -31.45 -3.27 -17.72
CA ASP A 100 -30.52 -2.74 -18.71
C ASP A 100 -30.07 -1.31 -18.36
N GLY A 101 -30.95 -0.53 -17.71
CA GLY A 101 -30.64 0.79 -17.17
C GLY A 101 -30.08 0.75 -15.75
N ASP A 102 -30.33 1.82 -15.00
CA ASP A 102 -29.88 1.98 -13.61
C ASP A 102 -30.83 1.30 -12.62
N VAL A 103 -30.33 0.91 -11.45
CA VAL A 103 -31.12 0.61 -10.25
C VAL A 103 -30.95 1.77 -9.26
N LEU A 104 -32.03 2.48 -8.97
CA LEU A 104 -32.05 3.73 -8.22
C LEU A 104 -32.89 3.60 -6.95
N ILE A 105 -32.24 3.68 -5.80
CA ILE A 105 -32.87 3.74 -4.48
C ILE A 105 -32.36 5.01 -3.82
N GLU A 106 -33.00 6.13 -4.15
CA GLU A 106 -32.50 7.46 -3.78
C GLU A 106 -33.56 8.27 -3.04
N ARG A 107 -33.14 9.04 -2.02
CA ARG A 107 -33.99 9.97 -1.27
C ARG A 107 -35.27 9.29 -0.77
N ASN A 108 -35.10 8.11 -0.19
CA ASN A 108 -36.21 7.24 0.22
C ASN A 108 -36.23 7.08 1.75
N ALA A 109 -36.87 8.04 2.41
CA ALA A 109 -37.00 8.09 3.86
C ALA A 109 -37.96 7.04 4.45
N LEU A 110 -38.71 6.32 3.61
CA LEU A 110 -39.68 5.31 4.03
C LEU A 110 -39.11 3.90 3.97
N LEU A 111 -38.11 3.66 3.12
CA LEU A 111 -37.54 2.34 2.91
C LEU A 111 -36.54 2.00 4.01
N VAL A 112 -36.98 1.20 4.98
CA VAL A 112 -36.18 0.76 6.14
C VAL A 112 -35.46 -0.56 5.93
N SER A 113 -35.87 -1.36 4.94
CA SER A 113 -35.30 -2.68 4.68
C SER A 113 -35.38 -3.06 3.20
N LEU A 114 -34.32 -3.71 2.72
CA LEU A 114 -34.29 -4.43 1.44
C LEU A 114 -34.26 -5.95 1.62
N ARG A 115 -34.55 -6.46 2.83
CA ARG A 115 -34.49 -7.91 3.13
C ARG A 115 -35.26 -8.72 2.09
N GLY A 116 -34.56 -9.64 1.44
CA GLY A 116 -35.12 -10.55 0.43
C GLY A 116 -35.44 -9.87 -0.91
N ALA A 117 -35.01 -8.62 -1.11
CA ALA A 117 -35.23 -7.87 -2.34
C ALA A 117 -34.30 -8.33 -3.47
N PHE A 118 -34.90 -8.50 -4.65
CA PHE A 118 -34.22 -8.81 -5.91
C PHE A 118 -33.23 -10.00 -5.86
N PRO A 119 -33.60 -11.14 -5.25
CA PRO A 119 -32.73 -12.31 -5.11
C PRO A 119 -32.34 -12.96 -6.45
N GLY A 120 -33.08 -12.69 -7.52
CA GLY A 120 -32.80 -13.17 -8.88
C GLY A 120 -31.95 -12.21 -9.73
N LEU A 121 -31.73 -10.97 -9.30
CA LEU A 121 -31.09 -9.95 -10.13
C LEU A 121 -29.60 -10.26 -10.28
N THR A 122 -29.14 -10.55 -11.50
CA THR A 122 -27.77 -10.97 -11.78
C THR A 122 -26.96 -9.92 -12.54
N ARG A 123 -27.62 -9.04 -13.30
CA ARG A 123 -26.96 -8.00 -14.10
C ARG A 123 -27.70 -6.66 -14.04
N VAL A 124 -26.93 -5.59 -13.90
CA VAL A 124 -27.38 -4.20 -14.10
C VAL A 124 -26.54 -3.55 -15.19
N GLY A 125 -27.17 -3.04 -16.24
CA GLY A 125 -26.50 -2.41 -17.39
C GLY A 125 -26.09 -0.96 -17.15
N GLY A 126 -26.74 -0.27 -16.21
CA GLY A 126 -26.35 1.04 -15.71
C GLY A 126 -25.67 0.97 -14.34
N ASN A 127 -25.94 1.97 -13.52
CA ASN A 127 -25.44 2.14 -12.16
C ASN A 127 -26.38 1.50 -11.14
N VAL A 128 -25.84 1.09 -10.00
CA VAL A 128 -26.61 0.78 -8.79
C VAL A 128 -26.38 1.90 -7.79
N ARG A 129 -27.42 2.67 -7.46
CA ARG A 129 -27.33 3.84 -6.57
C ARG A 129 -28.27 3.66 -5.39
N ILE A 130 -27.71 3.62 -4.19
CA ILE A 130 -28.42 3.49 -2.91
C ILE A 130 -27.99 4.68 -2.05
N VAL A 131 -28.77 5.76 -2.13
CA VAL A 131 -28.37 7.08 -1.62
C VAL A 131 -29.47 7.71 -0.77
N ASP A 132 -29.12 8.26 0.39
CA ASP A 132 -30.07 9.01 1.24
C ASP A 132 -31.35 8.21 1.52
N THR A 133 -31.18 7.05 2.17
CA THR A 133 -32.29 6.14 2.53
C THR A 133 -32.41 5.96 4.04
N ALA A 134 -33.58 5.50 4.48
CA ALA A 134 -33.81 5.10 5.87
C ALA A 134 -33.42 3.65 6.18
N LEU A 135 -32.64 2.99 5.30
CA LEU A 135 -32.26 1.58 5.43
C LEU A 135 -31.48 1.35 6.72
N VAL A 136 -31.85 0.29 7.45
CA VAL A 136 -31.07 -0.19 8.60
C VAL A 136 -30.05 -1.23 8.16
N HIS A 137 -30.40 -2.06 7.18
CA HIS A 137 -29.53 -3.06 6.58
C HIS A 137 -29.70 -3.04 5.07
N LEU A 138 -28.59 -3.09 4.34
CA LEU A 138 -28.58 -3.37 2.92
C LEU A 138 -28.46 -4.89 2.73
N ALA A 139 -29.61 -5.56 2.61
CA ALA A 139 -29.68 -7.02 2.53
C ALA A 139 -30.54 -7.47 1.34
N GLY A 140 -29.97 -7.34 0.14
CA GLY A 140 -30.53 -7.78 -1.14
C GLY A 140 -29.43 -7.77 -2.20
N PHE A 141 -29.77 -8.03 -3.46
CA PHE A 141 -28.79 -8.10 -4.56
C PHE A 141 -27.70 -9.17 -4.35
N GLU A 142 -28.01 -10.25 -3.64
CA GLU A 142 -27.05 -11.26 -3.26
C GLU A 142 -26.58 -12.14 -4.43
N SER A 143 -27.39 -12.18 -5.50
CA SER A 143 -27.08 -12.86 -6.76
C SER A 143 -26.48 -11.94 -7.81
N LEU A 144 -26.36 -10.63 -7.55
CA LEU A 144 -25.85 -9.66 -8.52
C LEU A 144 -24.39 -9.97 -8.84
N ARG A 145 -24.09 -10.20 -10.11
CA ARG A 145 -22.76 -10.61 -10.59
C ARG A 145 -22.04 -9.50 -11.34
N GLU A 146 -22.77 -8.66 -12.05
CA GLU A 146 -22.20 -7.65 -12.94
C GLU A 146 -23.00 -6.35 -12.88
N VAL A 147 -22.27 -5.24 -12.71
CA VAL A 147 -22.79 -3.88 -12.88
C VAL A 147 -21.92 -3.21 -13.93
N ASN A 148 -22.50 -2.80 -15.06
CA ASN A 148 -21.73 -2.18 -16.14
C ASN A 148 -21.37 -0.71 -15.84
N GLY A 149 -22.20 -0.03 -15.04
CA GLY A 149 -21.91 1.30 -14.49
C GLY A 149 -21.19 1.25 -13.14
N ALA A 150 -21.46 2.24 -12.30
CA ALA A 150 -20.92 2.37 -10.95
C ALA A 150 -21.85 1.76 -9.89
N VAL A 151 -21.29 1.40 -8.74
CA VAL A 151 -22.03 1.07 -7.51
C VAL A 151 -21.78 2.20 -6.51
N LEU A 152 -22.83 2.89 -6.09
CA LEU A 152 -22.79 3.97 -5.11
C LEU A 152 -23.69 3.62 -3.93
N VAL A 153 -23.10 3.50 -2.74
CA VAL A 153 -23.82 3.35 -1.46
C VAL A 153 -23.41 4.49 -0.56
N ALA A 154 -24.20 5.56 -0.57
CA ALA A 154 -23.82 6.82 0.05
C ALA A 154 -24.92 7.44 0.92
N ASP A 155 -24.53 8.18 1.96
CA ASP A 155 -25.44 9.01 2.75
C ASP A 155 -26.61 8.22 3.41
N ASN A 156 -26.40 6.93 3.72
CA ASN A 156 -27.38 6.11 4.43
C ASN A 156 -27.06 6.11 5.92
N ALA A 157 -27.40 7.22 6.60
CA ALA A 157 -27.06 7.49 7.99
C ALA A 157 -27.60 6.48 9.02
N ARG A 158 -28.53 5.59 8.63
CA ARG A 158 -29.07 4.53 9.49
C ARG A 158 -28.59 3.13 9.13
N MET A 159 -27.84 2.99 8.03
CA MET A 159 -27.46 1.67 7.51
C MET A 159 -26.29 1.11 8.30
N LEU A 160 -26.56 0.12 9.15
CA LEU A 160 -25.60 -0.47 10.08
C LEU A 160 -24.76 -1.59 9.45
N ALA A 161 -25.22 -2.21 8.36
CA ALA A 161 -24.49 -3.30 7.69
C ALA A 161 -24.95 -3.56 6.26
N PHE A 162 -24.08 -4.21 5.47
CA PHE A 162 -24.37 -4.81 4.16
C PHE A 162 -24.98 -6.23 4.28
N LYS A 163 -25.50 -6.57 5.46
CA LYS A 163 -26.09 -7.88 5.78
C LYS A 163 -27.21 -7.76 6.80
N ASP A 164 -28.07 -8.77 6.86
CA ASP A 164 -29.16 -8.90 7.84
C ASP A 164 -29.11 -10.22 8.63
N GLY A 165 -27.96 -10.91 8.62
CA GLY A 165 -27.72 -12.21 9.26
C GLY A 165 -28.01 -13.43 8.39
N VAL A 166 -28.74 -13.25 7.28
CA VAL A 166 -29.03 -14.33 6.30
C VAL A 166 -28.43 -13.99 4.95
N THR A 167 -28.66 -12.76 4.50
CA THR A 167 -28.29 -12.27 3.18
C THR A 167 -27.17 -11.25 3.31
N VAL A 168 -26.17 -11.35 2.45
CA VAL A 168 -25.09 -10.37 2.32
C VAL A 168 -25.21 -9.74 0.94
N ALA A 169 -25.35 -8.41 0.89
CA ALA A 169 -25.48 -7.70 -0.38
C ALA A 169 -24.18 -7.77 -1.18
N PHE A 170 -24.29 -7.83 -2.51
CA PHE A 170 -23.15 -7.87 -3.44
C PHE A 170 -22.17 -9.04 -3.24
N GLN A 171 -22.53 -10.05 -2.46
CA GLN A 171 -21.64 -11.16 -2.11
C GLN A 171 -21.17 -12.00 -3.30
N SER A 172 -21.89 -11.91 -4.42
CA SER A 172 -21.63 -12.59 -5.69
C SER A 172 -21.14 -11.65 -6.79
N LEU A 173 -20.97 -10.35 -6.49
CA LEU A 173 -20.60 -9.33 -7.47
C LEU A 173 -19.16 -9.58 -7.91
N LEU A 174 -18.96 -9.85 -9.20
CA LEU A 174 -17.67 -10.20 -9.80
C LEU A 174 -16.98 -9.00 -10.45
N SER A 175 -17.76 -8.13 -11.09
CA SER A 175 -17.23 -6.97 -11.82
C SER A 175 -18.14 -5.75 -11.75
N VAL A 176 -17.49 -4.59 -11.64
CA VAL A 176 -18.11 -3.26 -11.79
C VAL A 176 -17.38 -2.51 -12.90
N GLY A 177 -18.11 -2.02 -13.90
CA GLY A 177 -17.54 -1.32 -15.04
C GLY A 177 -17.07 0.09 -14.70
N GLY A 178 -17.79 0.79 -13.83
CA GLY A 178 -17.42 2.09 -13.25
C GLY A 178 -16.75 1.96 -11.88
N SER A 179 -16.99 2.94 -11.01
CA SER A 179 -16.44 2.98 -9.64
C SER A 179 -17.33 2.27 -8.62
N VAL A 180 -16.73 1.80 -7.53
CA VAL A 180 -17.44 1.41 -6.30
C VAL A 180 -17.19 2.47 -5.25
N VAL A 181 -18.24 3.13 -4.77
CA VAL A 181 -18.15 4.21 -3.78
C VAL A 181 -19.04 3.86 -2.58
N VAL A 182 -18.43 3.84 -1.40
CA VAL A 182 -19.12 3.65 -0.12
C VAL A 182 -18.75 4.79 0.80
N SER A 183 -19.71 5.63 1.21
CA SER A 183 -19.45 6.80 2.04
C SER A 183 -20.66 7.23 2.87
N ASN A 184 -20.43 7.93 3.97
CA ASN A 184 -21.45 8.53 4.85
C ASN A 184 -22.55 7.53 5.27
N ASN A 185 -22.13 6.33 5.64
CA ASN A 185 -23.03 5.30 6.17
C ASN A 185 -22.69 5.02 7.64
N ALA A 186 -23.66 4.51 8.40
CA ALA A 186 -23.47 4.07 9.79
C ALA A 186 -22.93 2.63 9.89
N ALA A 187 -22.42 2.08 8.78
CA ALA A 187 -22.00 0.69 8.71
C ALA A 187 -20.65 0.53 9.42
N GLU A 188 -20.60 -0.32 10.44
CA GLU A 188 -19.35 -0.54 11.19
C GLU A 188 -18.32 -1.35 10.40
N GLU A 189 -18.79 -2.13 9.42
CA GLU A 189 -18.03 -3.11 8.64
C GLU A 189 -18.37 -3.06 7.15
N LEU A 190 -17.40 -3.44 6.30
CA LEU A 190 -17.58 -3.60 4.86
C LEU A 190 -17.34 -5.05 4.41
N ASP A 191 -18.41 -5.86 4.34
CA ASP A 191 -18.37 -7.29 4.04
C ASP A 191 -19.11 -7.71 2.76
N GLY A 192 -19.73 -6.76 2.05
CA GLY A 192 -20.51 -7.03 0.85
C GLY A 192 -19.70 -7.48 -0.37
N PHE A 193 -18.49 -6.94 -0.58
CA PHE A 193 -17.75 -7.05 -1.85
C PHE A 193 -16.74 -8.22 -1.91
N ARG A 194 -17.03 -9.33 -1.25
CA ARG A 194 -16.08 -10.43 -1.07
C ARG A 194 -15.64 -11.13 -2.37
N ALA A 195 -16.52 -11.16 -3.37
CA ALA A 195 -16.28 -11.84 -4.66
C ALA A 195 -15.80 -10.89 -5.76
N LEU A 196 -15.72 -9.59 -5.47
CA LEU A 196 -15.42 -8.57 -6.47
C LEU A 196 -13.97 -8.71 -6.93
N ARG A 197 -13.76 -8.93 -8.22
CA ARG A 197 -12.43 -9.15 -8.82
C ARG A 197 -11.94 -7.97 -9.63
N ARG A 198 -12.84 -7.21 -10.25
CA ARG A 198 -12.48 -6.12 -11.16
C ARG A 198 -13.40 -4.92 -11.00
N VAL A 199 -12.81 -3.73 -10.92
CA VAL A 199 -13.50 -2.43 -10.92
C VAL A 199 -12.88 -1.55 -12.00
N GLY A 200 -13.69 -0.71 -12.64
CA GLY A 200 -13.21 0.20 -13.68
C GLY A 200 -12.83 -0.47 -15.00
N VAL A 201 -13.50 -1.57 -15.35
CA VAL A 201 -13.27 -2.27 -16.64
C VAL A 201 -14.01 -1.63 -17.83
N GLY A 202 -14.88 -0.65 -17.59
CA GLY A 202 -15.62 0.08 -18.62
C GLY A 202 -14.88 1.31 -19.18
N ALA A 203 -15.49 1.95 -20.18
CA ALA A 203 -14.89 3.06 -20.93
C ALA A 203 -14.56 4.33 -20.10
N GLY A 204 -15.12 4.47 -18.90
CA GLY A 204 -14.90 5.62 -18.03
C GLY A 204 -13.68 5.52 -17.11
N GLY A 205 -13.06 4.34 -16.99
CA GLY A 205 -12.19 4.06 -15.83
C GLY A 205 -12.98 4.10 -14.52
N GLY A 206 -12.50 3.43 -13.48
CA GLY A 206 -13.28 3.33 -12.25
C GLY A 206 -12.47 2.78 -11.09
N GLY A 207 -12.62 3.44 -9.95
CA GLY A 207 -11.88 3.18 -8.73
C GLY A 207 -12.73 2.56 -7.63
N VAL A 208 -12.10 2.29 -6.50
CA VAL A 208 -12.79 1.95 -5.25
C VAL A 208 -12.56 3.08 -4.27
N THR A 209 -13.63 3.73 -3.81
CA THR A 209 -13.57 4.77 -2.79
C THR A 209 -14.34 4.31 -1.57
N ILE A 210 -13.62 4.14 -0.46
CA ILE A 210 -14.18 4.05 0.89
C ILE A 210 -14.03 5.44 1.49
N GLY A 211 -15.11 6.21 1.41
CA GLY A 211 -15.17 7.60 1.81
C GLY A 211 -15.55 7.79 3.27
N PRO A 212 -15.70 9.06 3.71
CA PRO A 212 -15.88 9.39 5.10
C PRO A 212 -17.05 8.65 5.71
N SER A 213 -16.85 7.97 6.84
CA SER A 213 -17.91 7.26 7.55
C SER A 213 -17.59 7.27 9.03
N VAL A 214 -18.41 7.96 9.81
CA VAL A 214 -18.15 8.22 11.24
C VAL A 214 -18.14 6.91 12.05
N ASP A 215 -19.07 6.01 11.74
CA ASP A 215 -19.22 4.75 12.47
C ASP A 215 -18.43 3.58 11.86
N MET A 216 -17.82 3.76 10.68
CA MET A 216 -17.02 2.70 10.05
C MET A 216 -15.75 2.47 10.84
N ARG A 217 -15.79 1.49 11.73
CA ARG A 217 -14.67 1.16 12.61
C ARG A 217 -13.64 0.31 11.92
N TYR A 218 -14.08 -0.48 10.96
CA TYR A 218 -13.25 -1.47 10.32
C TYR A 218 -13.60 -1.55 8.84
N VAL A 219 -12.58 -1.46 8.00
CA VAL A 219 -12.64 -1.89 6.60
C VAL A 219 -12.43 -3.43 6.54
N VAL A 220 -12.86 -4.10 7.61
CA VAL A 220 -12.93 -5.54 7.81
C VAL A 220 -14.15 -5.82 8.69
N GLY A 221 -14.77 -6.98 8.60
CA GLY A 221 -15.80 -7.36 9.56
C GLY A 221 -15.17 -7.79 10.87
N SER A 222 -15.33 -7.00 11.93
CA SER A 222 -14.98 -7.40 13.29
C SER A 222 -16.20 -7.95 14.02
N GLY A 223 -16.25 -9.27 14.19
CA GLY A 223 -17.02 -9.84 15.30
C GLY A 223 -16.65 -9.16 16.63
N PRO A 224 -17.59 -9.06 17.59
CA PRO A 224 -17.41 -8.29 18.80
C PRO A 224 -16.32 -8.89 19.71
N GLY A 225 -15.34 -8.07 20.11
CA GLY A 225 -14.33 -8.43 21.12
C GLY A 225 -12.90 -8.52 20.58
N TRP A 226 -12.32 -7.37 20.22
CA TRP A 226 -10.90 -7.29 19.84
C TRP A 226 -10.00 -7.33 21.08
N HIS A 227 -9.44 -8.52 21.36
CA HIS A 227 -8.29 -8.73 22.23
C HIS A 227 -7.25 -9.62 21.51
N GLY A 228 -6.57 -9.05 20.52
CA GLY A 228 -5.17 -9.40 20.21
C GLY A 228 -4.83 -10.78 19.63
N ASP A 229 -5.76 -11.64 19.21
CA ASP A 229 -5.41 -12.91 18.56
C ASP A 229 -6.21 -13.16 17.28
N VAL A 230 -5.49 -13.35 16.18
CA VAL A 230 -6.00 -13.46 14.81
C VAL A 230 -6.41 -14.91 14.58
N THR A 231 -7.70 -15.21 14.66
CA THR A 231 -8.23 -16.53 14.30
C THR A 231 -8.91 -16.49 12.93
N ARG A 232 -8.72 -17.56 12.15
CA ARG A 232 -9.26 -17.74 10.80
C ARG A 232 -10.77 -17.48 10.76
N GLY A 233 -11.22 -16.50 9.97
CA GLY A 233 -12.64 -16.22 9.75
C GLY A 233 -12.99 -14.74 9.54
N GLU A 234 -12.02 -13.84 9.69
CA GLU A 234 -12.19 -12.40 9.50
C GLU A 234 -12.58 -12.09 8.03
N THR A 235 -13.62 -11.27 7.86
CA THR A 235 -14.05 -10.82 6.53
C THR A 235 -13.24 -9.58 6.15
N GLU A 236 -12.33 -9.74 5.21
CA GLU A 236 -11.50 -8.65 4.68
C GLU A 236 -12.30 -7.83 3.65
N ALA A 237 -12.15 -6.50 3.59
CA ALA A 237 -12.74 -5.73 2.50
C ALA A 237 -12.00 -5.95 1.19
N PHE A 238 -12.77 -6.15 0.11
CA PHE A 238 -12.27 -6.42 -1.24
C PHE A 238 -11.16 -7.50 -1.29
N PRO A 239 -11.36 -8.67 -0.66
CA PRO A 239 -10.32 -9.69 -0.51
C PRO A 239 -9.95 -10.36 -1.82
N SER A 240 -10.84 -10.29 -2.81
CA SER A 240 -10.71 -10.91 -4.12
C SER A 240 -10.39 -9.92 -5.23
N LEU A 241 -10.30 -8.62 -4.92
CA LEU A 241 -10.10 -7.60 -5.94
C LEU A 241 -8.71 -7.76 -6.53
N GLU A 242 -8.61 -7.97 -7.84
CA GLU A 242 -7.37 -8.20 -8.57
C GLU A 242 -6.93 -6.95 -9.33
N TYR A 243 -7.89 -6.13 -9.78
CA TYR A 243 -7.67 -4.98 -10.65
C TYR A 243 -8.63 -3.83 -10.34
N ALA A 244 -8.07 -2.62 -10.24
CA ALA A 244 -8.81 -1.36 -10.25
C ALA A 244 -8.37 -0.49 -11.44
N GLY A 245 -9.32 -0.10 -12.28
CA GLY A 245 -9.10 0.75 -13.46
C GLY A 245 -8.91 2.24 -13.14
N GLY A 246 -9.11 2.65 -11.89
CA GLY A 246 -8.90 4.00 -11.39
C GLY A 246 -8.26 3.98 -10.00
N ASP A 247 -8.63 4.95 -9.18
CA ASP A 247 -8.06 5.16 -7.85
C ASP A 247 -8.58 4.13 -6.83
N VAL A 248 -7.77 3.82 -5.82
CA VAL A 248 -8.19 3.03 -4.65
C VAL A 248 -7.96 3.89 -3.42
N GLU A 249 -9.05 4.28 -2.78
CA GLU A 249 -9.07 5.36 -1.81
C GLU A 249 -9.73 4.89 -0.51
N ILE A 250 -9.05 5.14 0.61
CA ILE A 250 -9.61 4.99 1.95
C ILE A 250 -9.45 6.34 2.64
N ILE A 251 -10.53 7.12 2.70
CA ILE A 251 -10.48 8.53 3.07
C ILE A 251 -11.50 8.93 4.13
N GLY A 252 -11.10 9.76 5.09
CA GLY A 252 -12.00 10.41 6.05
C GLY A 252 -12.72 9.47 7.02
N GLY A 253 -12.19 8.27 7.28
CA GLY A 253 -12.77 7.33 8.22
C GLY A 253 -12.45 7.70 9.68
N ASP A 254 -13.24 8.60 10.27
CA ASP A 254 -13.04 9.05 11.65
C ASP A 254 -13.11 7.90 12.67
N GLY A 255 -13.95 6.90 12.41
CA GLY A 255 -14.09 5.70 13.22
C GLY A 255 -13.07 4.59 12.92
N LEU A 256 -12.38 4.66 11.77
CA LEU A 256 -11.65 3.56 11.17
C LEU A 256 -10.36 3.25 11.94
N ARG A 257 -10.31 2.13 12.66
CA ARG A 257 -9.19 1.77 13.54
C ARG A 257 -8.04 1.05 12.85
N ASN A 258 -8.36 0.17 11.91
CA ASN A 258 -7.39 -0.56 11.09
C ASN A 258 -8.03 -0.95 9.74
N ILE A 259 -7.18 -1.26 8.77
CA ILE A 259 -7.59 -1.74 7.44
C ILE A 259 -7.02 -3.13 7.14
N LYS A 260 -6.78 -3.95 8.17
CA LYS A 260 -5.97 -5.15 8.05
C LYS A 260 -6.45 -6.09 6.94
N GLY A 261 -5.56 -6.52 6.05
CA GLY A 261 -5.91 -7.46 4.97
C GLY A 261 -6.75 -6.87 3.83
N ALA A 262 -7.12 -5.58 3.89
CA ALA A 262 -7.87 -4.93 2.83
C ALA A 262 -7.09 -4.97 1.50
N PHE A 263 -7.80 -5.23 0.41
CA PHE A 263 -7.22 -5.28 -0.94
C PHE A 263 -6.02 -6.22 -1.08
N ARG A 264 -5.92 -7.29 -0.26
CA ARG A 264 -4.74 -8.18 -0.24
C ARG A 264 -4.40 -8.82 -1.60
N ARG A 265 -5.38 -9.01 -2.48
CA ARG A 265 -5.20 -9.61 -3.81
C ARG A 265 -5.05 -8.59 -4.94
N LEU A 266 -5.12 -7.30 -4.65
CA LEU A 266 -5.04 -6.26 -5.66
C LEU A 266 -3.64 -6.28 -6.27
N MET A 267 -3.54 -6.61 -7.57
CA MET A 267 -2.25 -6.68 -8.26
C MET A 267 -1.89 -5.36 -8.92
N ARG A 268 -2.90 -4.64 -9.42
CA ARG A 268 -2.70 -3.40 -10.17
C ARG A 268 -3.83 -2.40 -9.92
N ALA A 269 -3.45 -1.17 -9.60
CA ALA A 269 -4.31 0.00 -9.68
C ALA A 269 -3.81 0.88 -10.83
N ALA A 270 -4.70 1.23 -11.77
CA ALA A 270 -4.33 2.14 -12.85
C ALA A 270 -4.24 3.60 -12.38
N GLY A 271 -4.93 3.95 -11.29
CA GLY A 271 -4.87 5.25 -10.66
C GLY A 271 -4.03 5.29 -9.38
N THR A 272 -4.36 6.25 -8.52
CA THR A 272 -3.73 6.51 -7.21
C THR A 272 -4.22 5.51 -6.17
N VAL A 273 -3.33 5.00 -5.33
CA VAL A 273 -3.69 4.26 -4.10
C VAL A 273 -3.44 5.17 -2.90
N ARG A 274 -4.48 5.55 -2.16
CA ARG A 274 -4.33 6.48 -1.04
C ARG A 274 -5.12 6.11 0.21
N ILE A 275 -4.49 6.29 1.36
CA ILE A 275 -5.06 6.15 2.70
C ILE A 275 -4.92 7.51 3.37
N GLU A 276 -5.99 8.30 3.42
CA GLU A 276 -5.89 9.72 3.80
C GLU A 276 -6.94 10.19 4.82
N GLY A 277 -6.51 10.94 5.84
CA GLY A 277 -7.43 11.62 6.75
C GLY A 277 -8.31 10.69 7.58
N ASN A 278 -7.88 9.46 7.88
CA ASN A 278 -8.61 8.53 8.74
C ASN A 278 -8.27 8.77 10.23
N THR A 279 -8.42 10.02 10.65
CA THR A 279 -8.13 10.51 11.99
C THR A 279 -9.43 10.71 12.75
N PRO A 280 -9.51 10.41 14.07
CA PRO A 280 -8.42 10.04 14.96
C PRO A 280 -8.20 8.53 15.12
N ALA A 281 -8.98 7.67 14.47
CA ALA A 281 -9.00 6.26 14.86
C ALA A 281 -7.88 5.39 14.25
N LEU A 282 -7.39 5.67 13.04
CA LEU A 282 -6.54 4.71 12.32
C LEU A 282 -5.18 4.60 12.98
N ALA A 283 -4.93 3.46 13.62
CA ALA A 283 -3.71 3.20 14.37
C ALA A 283 -2.72 2.28 13.62
N GLU A 284 -3.23 1.43 12.72
CA GLU A 284 -2.42 0.44 12.02
C GLU A 284 -2.91 0.17 10.59
N VAL A 285 -1.95 0.04 9.67
CA VAL A 285 -2.14 -0.52 8.33
C VAL A 285 -1.31 -1.79 8.21
N SER A 286 -1.96 -2.96 8.20
CA SER A 286 -1.27 -4.25 8.11
C SER A 286 -1.86 -5.20 7.06
N ASP A 287 -1.02 -6.05 6.48
CA ASP A 287 -1.40 -7.08 5.50
C ASP A 287 -2.19 -6.57 4.27
N SER A 288 -2.19 -5.26 4.03
CA SER A 288 -3.02 -4.59 3.04
C SER A 288 -2.25 -4.35 1.75
N PHE A 289 -2.91 -4.43 0.59
CA PHE A 289 -2.25 -4.22 -0.71
C PHE A 289 -1.00 -5.10 -0.92
N SER A 290 -0.96 -6.29 -0.33
CA SER A 290 0.25 -7.12 -0.24
C SER A 290 0.73 -7.65 -1.61
N LEU A 291 -0.20 -7.87 -2.54
CA LEU A 291 0.11 -8.26 -3.93
C LEU A 291 0.18 -7.10 -4.92
N LEU A 292 0.02 -5.85 -4.47
CA LEU A 292 0.04 -4.69 -5.37
C LEU A 292 1.46 -4.54 -5.94
N ASP A 293 1.62 -4.73 -7.24
CA ASP A 293 2.91 -4.66 -7.95
C ASP A 293 3.12 -3.28 -8.59
N TYR A 294 2.03 -2.64 -9.01
CA TYR A 294 2.04 -1.36 -9.72
C TYR A 294 0.84 -0.49 -9.38
N ALA A 295 1.12 0.78 -9.05
CA ALA A 295 0.15 1.86 -9.02
C ALA A 295 0.44 2.83 -10.18
N GLY A 296 -0.55 3.11 -11.03
CA GLY A 296 -0.38 4.02 -12.17
C GLY A 296 -0.33 5.50 -11.78
N GLY A 297 -0.94 5.84 -10.65
CA GLY A 297 -0.81 7.15 -10.00
C GLY A 297 0.11 7.11 -8.78
N ASP A 298 -0.27 7.88 -7.77
CA ASP A 298 0.50 8.02 -6.54
C ASP A 298 0.21 6.88 -5.56
N VAL A 299 1.12 6.65 -4.62
CA VAL A 299 0.88 5.86 -3.42
C VAL A 299 1.01 6.78 -2.22
N ARG A 300 -0.12 7.06 -1.55
CA ARG A 300 -0.17 8.06 -0.47
C ARG A 300 -0.67 7.47 0.85
N VAL A 301 0.03 7.80 1.93
CA VAL A 301 -0.44 7.67 3.32
C VAL A 301 -0.36 9.07 3.92
N ARG A 302 -1.51 9.73 4.10
CA ARG A 302 -1.53 11.16 4.45
C ARG A 302 -2.50 11.49 5.58
N GLY A 303 -2.13 12.34 6.53
CA GLY A 303 -3.08 12.91 7.49
C GLY A 303 -3.73 11.88 8.43
N ASN A 304 -3.06 10.74 8.63
CA ASN A 304 -3.49 9.73 9.61
C ASN A 304 -2.63 9.93 10.86
N THR A 305 -2.98 10.92 11.68
CA THR A 305 -2.12 11.44 12.76
C THR A 305 -1.90 10.44 13.90
N ASN A 306 -2.82 9.51 14.11
CA ASN A 306 -2.72 8.43 15.11
C ASN A 306 -2.16 7.12 14.55
N LEU A 307 -1.80 7.07 13.25
CA LEU A 307 -1.21 5.88 12.64
C LEU A 307 0.16 5.64 13.26
N VAL A 308 0.35 4.51 13.93
CA VAL A 308 1.60 4.17 14.63
C VAL A 308 2.50 3.30 13.75
N MET A 309 1.89 2.45 12.92
CA MET A 309 2.61 1.41 12.18
C MET A 309 1.99 1.10 10.82
N VAL A 310 2.86 0.91 9.82
CA VAL A 310 2.54 0.26 8.55
C VAL A 310 3.40 -1.01 8.40
N SER A 311 2.78 -2.17 8.32
CA SER A 311 3.49 -3.45 8.27
C SER A 311 2.92 -4.40 7.21
N GLN A 312 3.77 -5.24 6.63
CA GLN A 312 3.36 -6.29 5.66
C GLN A 312 2.43 -5.80 4.53
N SER A 313 2.49 -4.52 4.21
CA SER A 313 1.64 -3.86 3.22
C SER A 313 2.49 -3.39 2.04
N PHE A 314 1.98 -3.32 0.82
CA PHE A 314 2.79 -2.92 -0.35
C PHE A 314 4.09 -3.72 -0.54
N VAL A 315 4.15 -4.96 -0.05
CA VAL A 315 5.38 -5.78 -0.05
C VAL A 315 5.83 -6.20 -1.45
N SER A 316 4.88 -6.24 -2.40
CA SER A 316 5.13 -6.56 -3.79
C SER A 316 5.33 -5.33 -4.67
N LEU A 317 5.11 -4.11 -4.15
CA LEU A 317 5.08 -2.89 -4.96
C LEU A 317 6.46 -2.62 -5.55
N ARG A 318 6.54 -2.60 -6.89
CA ARG A 318 7.79 -2.31 -7.62
C ARG A 318 7.87 -0.89 -8.13
N ALA A 319 6.74 -0.31 -8.53
CA ALA A 319 6.74 1.03 -9.07
C ALA A 319 5.43 1.79 -8.83
N ALA A 320 5.59 3.11 -8.71
CA ALA A 320 4.49 4.06 -8.77
C ALA A 320 4.67 4.98 -9.98
N GLY A 321 3.58 5.19 -10.73
CA GLY A 321 3.54 6.13 -11.86
C GLY A 321 3.49 7.59 -11.42
N GLY A 322 3.22 7.86 -10.14
CA GLY A 322 3.34 9.17 -9.50
C GLY A 322 4.29 9.15 -8.32
N ASP A 323 3.90 9.85 -7.27
CA ASP A 323 4.64 10.04 -6.02
C ASP A 323 4.47 8.84 -5.08
N LEU A 324 5.47 8.60 -4.22
CA LEU A 324 5.28 7.87 -2.97
C LEU A 324 5.32 8.88 -1.83
N SER A 325 4.18 9.06 -1.14
CA SER A 325 4.03 10.06 -0.09
C SER A 325 3.63 9.44 1.24
N ILE A 326 4.38 9.76 2.30
CA ILE A 326 4.00 9.56 3.70
C ILE A 326 4.05 10.93 4.37
N ASP A 327 2.90 11.57 4.54
CA ASP A 327 2.83 12.96 5.06
C ASP A 327 1.82 13.09 6.20
N ASP A 328 2.09 13.97 7.16
CA ASP A 328 1.15 14.30 8.24
C ASP A 328 0.69 13.05 9.04
N CYS A 329 1.67 12.21 9.38
CA CYS A 329 1.50 10.97 10.14
C CYS A 329 2.43 11.01 11.36
N GLU A 330 2.21 11.96 12.26
CA GLU A 330 3.15 12.29 13.34
C GLU A 330 3.43 11.12 14.30
N SER A 331 2.44 10.26 14.55
CA SER A 331 2.58 9.07 15.39
C SER A 331 3.28 7.89 14.70
N LEU A 332 3.53 7.97 13.39
CA LEU A 332 4.05 6.86 12.60
C LEU A 332 5.54 6.68 12.88
N VAL A 333 5.85 5.69 13.71
CA VAL A 333 7.23 5.39 14.14
C VAL A 333 7.85 4.20 13.42
N ARG A 334 7.02 3.34 12.80
CA ARG A 334 7.46 2.07 12.22
C ARG A 334 6.84 1.80 10.85
N VAL A 335 7.70 1.52 9.87
CA VAL A 335 7.35 0.91 8.59
C VAL A 335 8.19 -0.37 8.47
N GLU A 336 7.55 -1.53 8.54
CA GLU A 336 8.24 -2.81 8.68
C GLU A 336 7.57 -3.98 7.94
N GLY A 337 8.04 -5.21 8.16
CA GLY A 337 7.42 -6.40 7.57
C GLY A 337 7.53 -6.48 6.04
N GLY A 338 8.56 -5.85 5.44
CA GLY A 338 8.75 -5.84 3.99
C GLY A 338 8.05 -4.71 3.25
N THR A 339 7.36 -3.81 3.96
CA THR A 339 6.58 -2.73 3.36
C THR A 339 7.45 -1.82 2.49
N PHE A 340 7.08 -1.62 1.22
CA PHE A 340 7.85 -0.84 0.22
C PHE A 340 9.26 -1.35 -0.13
N ASN A 341 9.71 -2.46 0.44
CA ASN A 341 11.09 -2.95 0.26
C ASN A 341 11.44 -3.29 -1.19
N ARG A 342 10.44 -3.49 -2.06
CA ARG A 342 10.61 -3.81 -3.49
C ARG A 342 10.42 -2.63 -4.42
N VAL A 343 10.09 -1.44 -3.91
CA VAL A 343 9.88 -0.25 -4.75
C VAL A 343 11.22 0.11 -5.38
N GLN A 344 11.27 0.12 -6.71
CA GLN A 344 12.46 0.41 -7.51
C GLN A 344 12.33 1.74 -8.28
N TRP A 345 11.11 2.10 -8.66
CA TRP A 345 10.85 3.24 -9.53
C TRP A 345 9.68 4.09 -9.05
N LEU A 346 9.92 5.40 -8.92
CA LEU A 346 8.89 6.42 -8.78
C LEU A 346 9.01 7.35 -9.98
N SER A 347 7.94 7.53 -10.75
CA SER A 347 7.97 8.53 -11.83
C SER A 347 7.75 9.94 -11.29
N GLY A 348 7.14 10.07 -10.12
CA GLY A 348 7.00 11.31 -9.35
C GLY A 348 8.12 11.49 -8.33
N SER A 349 7.76 11.97 -7.14
CA SER A 349 8.63 12.32 -6.01
C SER A 349 8.55 11.27 -4.90
N LEU A 350 9.60 11.23 -4.07
CA LEU A 350 9.50 10.66 -2.73
C LEU A 350 9.20 11.79 -1.75
N ILE A 351 8.07 11.72 -1.05
CA ILE A 351 7.66 12.73 -0.07
C ILE A 351 7.52 12.04 1.29
N VAL A 352 8.36 12.42 2.25
CA VAL A 352 8.21 12.00 3.65
C VAL A 352 8.20 13.25 4.51
N SER A 353 7.07 13.55 5.13
CA SER A 353 6.91 14.79 5.87
C SER A 353 6.07 14.62 7.14
N LYS A 354 6.42 15.35 8.20
CA LYS A 354 5.72 15.30 9.49
C LYS A 354 5.46 13.88 9.99
N THR A 355 6.51 13.07 10.09
CA THR A 355 6.43 11.69 10.59
C THR A 355 7.25 11.46 11.85
N GLY A 356 6.85 10.44 12.62
CA GLY A 356 7.61 9.91 13.76
C GLY A 356 8.75 8.94 13.38
N LEU A 357 9.04 8.78 12.08
CA LEU A 357 9.98 7.78 11.57
C LEU A 357 11.41 8.11 11.98
N ARG A 358 12.18 7.06 12.31
CA ARG A 358 13.60 7.18 12.66
C ARG A 358 14.55 6.86 11.51
N SER A 359 14.08 6.10 10.52
CA SER A 359 14.84 5.63 9.36
C SER A 359 13.92 5.42 8.16
N LEU A 360 14.49 5.42 6.95
CA LEU A 360 13.82 5.09 5.69
C LEU A 360 14.17 3.68 5.18
N SER A 361 14.62 2.78 6.07
CA SER A 361 15.23 1.49 5.69
C SER A 361 14.32 0.59 4.84
N PHE A 362 13.01 0.82 4.92
CA PHE A 362 11.98 0.18 4.12
C PHE A 362 12.06 0.53 2.62
N LEU A 363 12.80 1.56 2.21
CA LEU A 363 13.00 1.92 0.79
C LEU A 363 14.22 1.26 0.15
N TYR A 364 14.72 0.16 0.72
CA TYR A 364 15.99 -0.47 0.35
C TYR A 364 16.20 -0.63 -1.17
N SER A 365 15.16 -1.00 -1.94
CA SER A 365 15.32 -1.25 -3.39
C SER A 365 15.17 -0.01 -4.28
N LEU A 366 14.88 1.16 -3.71
CA LEU A 366 14.53 2.35 -4.47
C LEU A 366 15.74 2.83 -5.27
N ALA A 367 15.59 2.85 -6.60
CA ALA A 367 16.68 3.15 -7.51
C ALA A 367 16.45 4.41 -8.34
N ASN A 368 15.20 4.76 -8.66
CA ASN A 368 14.90 5.85 -9.57
C ASN A 368 13.73 6.68 -9.06
N ILE A 369 13.90 7.99 -9.09
CA ILE A 369 12.88 8.99 -8.78
C ILE A 369 12.83 9.98 -9.93
N GLY A 370 11.67 10.16 -10.54
CA GLY A 370 11.53 10.98 -11.74
C GLY A 370 11.57 12.49 -11.48
N THR A 371 11.27 12.92 -10.25
CA THR A 371 11.23 14.35 -9.88
C THR A 371 12.16 14.70 -8.72
N ASP A 372 11.73 14.58 -7.45
CA ASP A 372 12.50 15.07 -6.30
C ASP A 372 12.32 14.19 -5.04
N ILE A 373 13.16 14.43 -4.03
CA ILE A 373 13.05 13.87 -2.68
C ILE A 373 12.74 15.01 -1.70
N ALA A 374 11.55 14.99 -1.13
CA ALA A 374 11.12 15.94 -0.10
C ALA A 374 11.10 15.27 1.28
N LEU A 375 12.07 15.59 2.13
CA LEU A 375 12.12 15.18 3.54
C LEU A 375 11.95 16.41 4.44
N ARG A 376 10.73 16.70 4.87
CA ARG A 376 10.41 17.93 5.62
C ARG A 376 9.83 17.61 6.99
N GLU A 377 10.15 18.42 8.00
CA GLU A 377 9.48 18.36 9.31
C GLU A 377 9.47 16.98 10.00
N ASN A 378 10.50 16.15 9.78
CA ASN A 378 10.65 14.84 10.43
C ASN A 378 11.60 14.93 11.62
N ALA A 379 11.10 15.38 12.78
CA ALA A 379 11.93 15.66 13.96
C ALA A 379 12.71 14.44 14.51
N TYR A 380 12.24 13.22 14.23
CA TYR A 380 12.83 11.98 14.74
C TYR A 380 13.70 11.22 13.73
N LEU A 381 13.78 11.69 12.47
CA LEU A 381 14.48 11.00 11.40
C LEU A 381 15.99 11.16 11.59
N LYS A 382 16.66 10.06 11.96
CA LYS A 382 18.10 9.99 12.27
C LYS A 382 18.91 9.14 11.29
N SER A 383 18.24 8.50 10.33
CA SER A 383 18.89 7.64 9.34
C SER A 383 18.17 7.77 8.01
N LEU A 384 18.95 7.79 6.93
CA LEU A 384 18.48 7.73 5.55
C LEU A 384 18.88 6.39 4.91
N ASP A 385 19.26 5.42 5.75
CA ASP A 385 19.41 4.02 5.35
C ASP A 385 18.11 3.57 4.69
N GLY A 386 18.21 2.80 3.62
CA GLY A 386 17.13 2.54 2.67
C GLY A 386 17.39 3.18 1.31
N LEU A 387 17.91 4.42 1.28
CA LEU A 387 18.12 5.17 0.03
C LEU A 387 19.44 4.84 -0.70
N GLN A 388 20.25 3.91 -0.18
CA GLN A 388 21.58 3.59 -0.76
C GLN A 388 21.57 3.02 -2.19
N ASN A 389 20.41 2.56 -2.69
CA ASN A 389 20.30 2.03 -4.04
C ASN A 389 19.85 3.09 -5.07
N LEU A 390 19.61 4.34 -4.64
CA LEU A 390 19.22 5.44 -5.52
C LEU A 390 20.31 5.74 -6.55
N ARG A 391 19.92 5.75 -7.82
CA ARG A 391 20.76 6.04 -8.97
C ARG A 391 20.39 7.36 -9.64
N PHE A 392 19.10 7.67 -9.69
CA PHE A 392 18.58 8.84 -10.39
C PHE A 392 17.51 9.56 -9.57
N VAL A 393 17.58 10.89 -9.54
CA VAL A 393 16.56 11.80 -9.03
C VAL A 393 16.38 12.93 -10.05
N GLY A 394 15.18 13.12 -10.57
CA GLY A 394 14.88 14.21 -11.50
C GLY A 394 15.46 14.04 -12.91
N ARG A 395 15.71 15.15 -13.61
CA ARG A 395 16.23 15.21 -14.99
C ARG A 395 17.76 15.11 -15.12
N GLY A 396 18.45 14.54 -14.15
CA GLY A 396 19.85 14.13 -14.33
C GLY A 396 20.92 15.10 -13.85
N TYR A 397 20.75 15.71 -12.68
CA TYR A 397 21.88 16.32 -11.99
C TYR A 397 22.03 15.70 -10.62
N ALA A 398 23.28 15.34 -10.34
CA ALA A 398 23.76 14.69 -9.14
C ALA A 398 23.15 15.26 -7.86
N LEU A 399 23.27 14.50 -6.78
CA LEU A 399 23.11 14.87 -5.37
C LEU A 399 23.97 16.10 -4.98
N GLN A 400 23.78 17.23 -5.66
CA GLN A 400 24.46 18.52 -5.51
C GLN A 400 23.58 19.52 -4.75
N GLY A 401 22.32 19.18 -4.48
CA GLY A 401 21.37 20.02 -3.74
C GLY A 401 20.98 19.51 -2.35
N LEU A 402 21.39 18.30 -1.95
CA LEU A 402 21.28 17.87 -0.56
C LEU A 402 22.51 18.38 0.19
N GLU A 403 22.37 19.47 0.93
CA GLU A 403 23.35 19.86 1.95
C GLU A 403 23.44 18.73 3.00
N GLY A 404 24.34 17.79 2.75
CA GLY A 404 24.46 16.54 3.48
C GLY A 404 25.00 15.42 2.59
N ASN A 405 26.17 15.64 1.99
CA ASN A 405 27.11 14.68 1.39
C ASN A 405 26.65 13.20 1.28
N PHE A 406 25.65 12.93 0.45
CA PHE A 406 25.30 11.58 0.03
C PHE A 406 26.36 11.09 -0.96
N GLY A 407 27.38 10.42 -0.44
CA GLY A 407 28.45 9.84 -1.28
C GLY A 407 29.85 9.89 -0.66
N ARG A 408 30.02 10.51 0.51
CA ARG A 408 31.24 10.35 1.32
C ARG A 408 30.84 9.82 2.68
N CYS A 409 31.36 8.65 3.05
CA CYS A 409 31.24 8.24 4.43
C CYS A 409 31.86 9.29 5.33
N GLY A 410 31.05 9.78 6.27
CA GLY A 410 31.47 10.75 7.27
C GLY A 410 31.12 12.21 7.02
N ALA A 411 30.24 12.57 6.08
CA ALA A 411 29.70 13.94 6.06
C ALA A 411 28.17 13.92 6.00
N ILE A 412 27.55 13.82 7.17
CA ILE A 412 26.12 14.11 7.35
C ILE A 412 26.03 15.29 8.33
N SER A 413 25.15 16.24 7.98
CA SER A 413 24.95 17.52 8.63
C SER A 413 24.62 17.41 10.12
N GLU A 414 25.43 18.04 10.98
CA GLU A 414 25.15 18.23 12.42
C GLU A 414 23.80 18.92 12.66
N ARG A 415 23.30 19.67 11.67
CA ARG A 415 22.01 20.39 11.72
C ARG A 415 20.79 19.48 11.83
N TYR A 416 20.88 18.23 11.36
CA TYR A 416 19.74 17.31 11.25
C TYR A 416 19.89 16.00 12.04
N GLY A 417 21.01 15.79 12.75
CA GLY A 417 21.15 14.68 13.71
C GLY A 417 21.12 13.26 13.12
N VAL A 418 21.41 13.11 11.82
CA VAL A 418 21.39 11.83 11.10
C VAL A 418 22.79 11.21 11.04
N SER A 419 22.95 9.92 11.34
CA SER A 419 24.28 9.24 11.32
C SER A 419 24.26 7.90 10.57
N HIS A 420 25.29 7.62 9.77
CA HIS A 420 25.47 6.37 9.03
C HIS A 420 26.05 5.24 9.90
N GLN A 421 25.70 3.98 9.63
CA GLN A 421 26.08 2.82 10.46
C GLN A 421 27.60 2.56 10.56
N CYS A 422 28.41 2.92 9.54
CA CYS A 422 29.87 2.85 9.68
C CYS A 422 30.36 3.84 10.77
N HIS A 423 29.75 5.04 10.88
CA HIS A 423 30.12 6.06 11.86
C HIS A 423 29.78 5.64 13.30
N THR A 424 28.62 4.99 13.52
CA THR A 424 28.23 4.48 14.84
C THR A 424 29.12 3.33 15.33
N ARG A 425 29.82 2.64 14.41
CA ARG A 425 30.81 1.61 14.71
C ARG A 425 32.26 2.15 14.73
N GLN A 426 32.47 3.46 14.74
CA GLN A 426 33.79 4.14 14.66
C GLN A 426 34.60 3.88 13.37
N TYR A 427 33.98 3.36 12.31
CA TYR A 427 34.57 3.26 10.98
C TYR A 427 34.17 4.50 10.17
N ARG A 428 35.05 5.48 10.01
CA ARG A 428 34.74 6.68 9.20
C ARG A 428 34.95 6.51 7.70
N PHE A 429 35.43 5.35 7.23
CA PHE A 429 35.66 5.12 5.81
C PHE A 429 34.71 4.14 5.16
N CYS A 430 34.54 4.39 3.87
CA CYS A 430 33.83 3.58 2.91
C CYS A 430 34.66 3.55 1.63
N GLN A 431 35.10 2.36 1.21
CA GLN A 431 35.87 2.19 -0.03
C GLN A 431 34.96 1.71 -1.16
N PRO A 432 34.97 2.36 -2.35
CA PRO A 432 34.26 1.88 -3.53
C PRO A 432 34.82 0.52 -3.98
N LEU A 433 33.97 -0.47 -4.22
CA LEU A 433 34.28 -1.83 -4.65
C LEU A 433 34.71 -1.89 -6.14
N SER A 434 34.65 -0.76 -6.88
CA SER A 434 34.86 -0.66 -8.35
C SER A 434 36.04 0.26 -8.65
N ARG A 435 36.82 -0.07 -9.69
CA ARG A 435 38.05 0.61 -10.08
C ARG A 435 37.88 1.75 -11.10
N SER A 436 36.67 2.05 -11.58
CA SER A 436 36.44 3.07 -12.61
C SER A 436 35.62 4.28 -12.08
N PRO A 437 36.25 5.45 -11.82
CA PRO A 437 35.61 6.59 -11.13
C PRO A 437 34.58 7.37 -11.95
N ALA A 438 34.51 7.18 -13.26
CA ALA A 438 33.70 8.02 -14.16
C ALA A 438 32.27 7.49 -14.42
N LEU A 439 31.97 6.25 -14.03
CA LEU A 439 30.69 5.58 -14.30
C LEU A 439 30.10 4.84 -13.08
N SER A 440 30.68 5.00 -11.88
CA SER A 440 30.18 4.35 -10.68
C SER A 440 29.27 5.30 -9.88
N VAL A 441 27.97 4.97 -9.82
CA VAL A 441 26.97 5.61 -8.95
C VAL A 441 26.93 4.89 -7.59
N PRO A 442 26.68 5.58 -6.46
CA PRO A 442 26.93 5.08 -5.10
C PRO A 442 26.16 3.82 -4.74
N GLY A 443 26.89 2.82 -4.26
CA GLY A 443 26.38 1.53 -3.79
C GLY A 443 27.49 0.51 -3.51
N TRP A 444 28.74 0.97 -3.46
CA TRP A 444 29.89 0.08 -3.57
C TRP A 444 30.82 0.26 -2.38
N TYR A 445 30.31 0.57 -1.20
CA TYR A 445 31.15 0.94 -0.08
C TYR A 445 31.24 -0.17 0.97
N ARG A 446 32.43 -0.73 1.18
CA ARG A 446 32.74 -1.50 2.42
C ARG A 446 33.24 -0.55 3.49
N CYS A 447 32.84 -0.71 4.75
CA CYS A 447 33.52 0.02 5.83
C CYS A 447 35.00 -0.40 5.83
N VAL A 448 35.93 0.56 5.83
CA VAL A 448 37.38 0.28 5.88
C VAL A 448 37.96 0.87 7.15
N ASP A 449 38.92 0.17 7.75
CA ASP A 449 39.63 0.67 8.92
C ASP A 449 40.42 1.92 8.55
N SER A 450 40.21 3.02 9.31
CA SER A 450 41.09 4.18 9.22
C SER A 450 42.42 3.93 9.91
N ILE A 451 43.44 4.77 9.69
CA ILE A 451 44.68 4.70 10.48
C ILE A 451 44.35 4.91 11.96
N ALA A 452 43.46 5.85 12.26
CA ALA A 452 42.90 6.04 13.60
C ALA A 452 42.21 4.78 14.14
N THR A 453 41.41 4.09 13.33
CA THR A 453 40.74 2.84 13.74
C THR A 453 41.77 1.76 14.01
N LYS A 454 42.75 1.54 13.12
CA LYS A 454 43.83 0.57 13.31
C LYS A 454 44.67 0.88 14.56
N LEU A 455 44.97 2.16 14.83
CA LEU A 455 45.66 2.58 16.04
C LEU A 455 44.88 2.20 17.30
N LEU A 456 43.57 2.44 17.30
CA LEU A 456 42.71 2.17 18.44
C LEU A 456 42.41 0.67 18.62
N THR A 457 42.35 -0.10 17.54
CA THR A 457 41.99 -1.52 17.57
C THR A 457 43.19 -2.47 17.62
N THR A 458 44.42 -2.00 17.35
CA THR A 458 45.64 -2.81 17.41
C THR A 458 46.29 -2.66 18.80
N PRO A 459 46.30 -3.71 19.65
CA PRO A 459 46.80 -3.61 21.03
C PRO A 459 48.24 -3.12 21.15
N GLU A 460 49.07 -3.42 20.16
CA GLU A 460 50.50 -3.08 20.08
C GLU A 460 50.73 -1.59 19.79
N LEU A 461 49.70 -0.87 19.31
CA LEU A 461 49.75 0.55 18.93
C LEU A 461 49.08 1.48 19.95
N LYS A 462 48.67 0.97 21.12
CA LYS A 462 47.95 1.72 22.16
C LYS A 462 48.67 3.00 22.61
N THR A 463 49.99 2.96 22.75
CA THR A 463 50.80 4.12 23.12
C THR A 463 50.78 5.20 22.03
N THR A 464 50.91 4.80 20.77
CA THR A 464 50.82 5.71 19.62
C THR A 464 49.42 6.27 19.44
N ALA A 465 48.38 5.48 19.70
CA ALA A 465 46.99 5.93 19.70
C ALA A 465 46.73 6.98 20.79
N ALA A 466 47.25 6.76 22.00
CA ALA A 466 47.13 7.72 23.10
C ALA A 466 47.85 9.04 22.80
N LEU A 467 49.04 8.98 22.19
CA LEU A 467 49.79 10.17 21.74
C LEU A 467 49.05 10.93 20.63
N ALA A 468 48.47 10.24 19.66
CA ALA A 468 47.66 10.84 18.59
C ALA A 468 46.38 11.51 19.13
N GLN A 469 45.75 10.90 20.14
CA GLN A 469 44.58 11.47 20.82
C GLN A 469 44.94 12.69 21.66
N ALA A 470 46.03 12.63 22.43
CA ALA A 470 46.50 13.73 23.27
C ALA A 470 47.06 14.92 22.46
N SER A 471 47.61 14.67 21.27
CA SER A 471 48.08 15.72 20.35
C SER A 471 46.98 16.38 19.53
N GLY A 472 45.73 15.88 19.59
CA GLY A 472 44.61 16.39 18.80
C GLY A 472 44.65 16.02 17.31
N GLN A 473 45.49 15.07 16.92
CA GLN A 473 45.70 14.71 15.51
C GLN A 473 44.83 13.55 15.01
N MET A 474 43.93 13.02 15.86
CA MET A 474 43.05 11.92 15.49
C MET A 474 42.14 12.24 14.30
N ASP A 475 41.63 13.47 14.19
CA ASP A 475 40.80 13.87 13.06
C ASP A 475 41.57 13.90 11.75
N SER A 476 42.87 14.20 11.80
CA SER A 476 43.74 14.16 10.61
C SER A 476 43.99 12.72 10.17
N LEU A 477 44.23 11.81 11.14
CA LEU A 477 44.41 10.36 10.94
C LEU A 477 43.14 9.62 10.46
N GLN A 478 42.00 10.32 10.45
CA GLN A 478 40.72 9.86 9.93
C GLN A 478 40.50 10.27 8.45
N THR A 479 41.45 10.94 7.78
CA THR A 479 41.31 11.40 6.38
C THR A 479 42.01 10.47 5.37
N PRO A 480 41.48 10.29 4.14
CA PRO A 480 42.08 9.38 3.15
C PRO A 480 43.38 9.92 2.53
N ALA A 481 43.72 11.18 2.81
CA ALA A 481 44.97 11.84 2.40
C ALA A 481 46.03 11.88 3.53
N ALA A 482 45.73 11.31 4.71
CA ALA A 482 46.72 11.19 5.77
C ALA A 482 47.60 9.96 5.53
N ALA A 483 48.83 10.21 5.12
CA ALA A 483 49.88 9.21 5.11
C ALA A 483 50.60 9.25 6.46
N LEU A 484 50.47 8.20 7.26
CA LEU A 484 51.34 7.99 8.42
C LEU A 484 52.08 6.66 8.26
N THR A 485 53.41 6.72 8.29
CA THR A 485 54.26 5.54 8.45
C THR A 485 54.65 5.45 9.92
N MET A 486 54.12 4.48 10.66
CA MET A 486 54.48 4.24 12.07
C MET A 486 55.22 2.92 12.16
N PHE A 487 56.35 2.92 12.86
CA PHE A 487 56.85 1.67 13.43
C PHE A 487 56.22 1.49 14.82
N ALA A 488 55.42 0.43 14.95
CA ALA A 488 55.29 -0.25 16.23
C ALA A 488 56.66 -0.89 16.57
N PRO A 489 56.90 -1.34 17.81
CA PRO A 489 58.05 -2.18 18.15
C PRO A 489 58.22 -3.32 17.13
N THR A 490 59.47 -3.72 16.91
CA THR A 490 60.09 -4.49 15.80
C THR A 490 59.40 -5.73 15.20
N ASP A 491 58.15 -6.06 15.52
CA ASP A 491 57.56 -7.37 15.23
C ASP A 491 56.38 -7.36 14.22
N VAL A 492 56.13 -6.24 13.53
CA VAL A 492 54.96 -6.08 12.62
C VAL A 492 55.36 -5.90 11.15
N GLY A 493 56.15 -6.83 10.62
CA GLY A 493 56.69 -6.80 9.24
C GLY A 493 55.69 -6.95 8.08
N TRP A 494 54.37 -6.94 8.33
CA TRP A 494 53.33 -7.13 7.31
C TRP A 494 52.56 -5.87 6.91
N LEU A 495 52.86 -4.71 7.53
CA LEU A 495 52.36 -3.41 7.09
C LEU A 495 53.01 -3.02 5.74
N ARG A 496 52.41 -3.46 4.63
CA ARG A 496 52.80 -3.03 3.27
C ARG A 496 52.79 -1.50 3.21
N SER A 497 53.92 -0.92 2.82
CA SER A 497 54.19 0.52 2.68
C SER A 497 53.04 1.30 2.03
N VAL A 498 52.62 2.42 2.62
CA VAL A 498 51.69 3.38 2.02
C VAL A 498 52.31 4.79 2.12
N GLY A 499 52.32 5.53 1.00
CA GLY A 499 53.20 6.69 0.75
C GLY A 499 52.65 8.12 0.99
N ARG A 500 53.57 9.09 0.78
CA ARG A 500 53.60 10.59 0.72
C ARG A 500 53.03 11.47 1.85
N LEU A 501 53.97 12.19 2.49
CA LEU A 501 53.94 12.89 3.80
C LEU A 501 53.56 14.39 3.76
N ASP A 502 53.27 14.96 2.59
CA ASP A 502 53.44 16.41 2.39
C ASP A 502 52.32 17.27 3.00
N ALA A 503 51.11 16.74 3.15
CA ALA A 503 49.95 17.49 3.65
C ALA A 503 49.90 17.63 5.18
N ILE A 504 50.50 16.69 5.92
CA ILE A 504 50.58 16.73 7.39
C ILE A 504 51.67 17.71 7.83
N ARG A 505 52.80 17.72 7.12
CA ARG A 505 53.93 18.62 7.36
C ARG A 505 53.52 20.09 7.26
N LEU A 506 52.74 20.44 6.23
CA LEU A 506 52.23 21.80 6.00
C LEU A 506 51.28 22.30 7.12
N ARG A 507 50.59 21.41 7.82
CA ARG A 507 49.67 21.80 8.92
C ARG A 507 50.36 21.85 10.28
N ALA A 508 51.34 20.96 10.53
CA ALA A 508 52.18 21.03 11.72
C ALA A 508 53.07 22.30 11.71
N GLU A 509 53.60 22.67 10.53
CA GLU A 509 54.39 23.90 10.34
C GLU A 509 53.51 25.17 10.38
N ALA A 510 52.20 25.08 10.08
CA ALA A 510 51.27 26.21 10.13
C ALA A 510 50.65 26.47 11.53
N ALA A 511 50.80 25.54 12.48
CA ALA A 511 50.33 25.74 13.85
C ALA A 511 51.32 26.59 14.63
N GLN A 512 50.88 27.73 15.17
CA GLN A 512 51.71 28.73 15.88
C GLN A 512 52.40 28.21 17.16
N SER A 513 52.11 26.99 17.59
CA SER A 513 52.82 26.31 18.67
C SER A 513 52.80 24.79 18.41
N PRO A 514 53.88 24.18 17.88
CA PRO A 514 53.99 22.73 17.90
C PRO A 514 53.95 22.29 19.37
N ASN A 515 52.92 21.53 19.76
CA ASN A 515 52.92 20.94 21.10
C ASN A 515 54.00 19.84 21.11
N ALA A 516 54.74 19.71 22.22
CA ALA A 516 55.84 18.72 22.34
C ALA A 516 55.39 17.29 22.01
N LEU A 517 54.09 17.00 22.19
CA LEU A 517 53.43 15.75 21.83
C LEU A 517 53.33 15.50 20.32
N SER A 518 53.13 16.53 19.49
CA SER A 518 53.11 16.43 18.02
C SER A 518 54.50 16.13 17.46
N GLU A 519 55.55 16.73 18.03
CA GLU A 519 56.94 16.41 17.68
C GLU A 519 57.32 14.98 18.08
N LEU A 520 56.90 14.54 19.28
CA LEU A 520 57.06 13.16 19.74
C LEU A 520 56.36 12.15 18.82
N LEU A 521 55.16 12.48 18.33
CA LEU A 521 54.44 11.67 17.35
C LEU A 521 55.21 11.60 16.01
N HIS A 522 55.78 12.71 15.55
CA HIS A 522 56.63 12.75 14.34
C HIS A 522 57.91 11.93 14.49
N ALA A 523 58.52 11.90 15.68
CA ALA A 523 59.69 11.06 15.97
C ALA A 523 59.40 9.55 15.85
N HIS A 524 58.13 9.14 15.89
CA HIS A 524 57.70 7.77 15.65
C HIS A 524 57.42 7.47 14.15
N THR A 525 57.77 8.39 13.24
CA THR A 525 57.53 8.29 11.78
C THR A 525 58.80 8.53 10.94
N ILE A 526 59.00 7.82 9.81
CA ILE A 526 60.17 7.96 8.92
C ILE A 526 59.72 8.32 7.48
N ARG A 527 60.50 9.15 6.75
CA ARG A 527 60.26 9.48 5.32
C ARG A 527 60.45 8.24 4.44
N GLY A 528 59.50 7.97 3.54
CA GLY A 528 59.67 6.99 2.46
C GLY A 528 60.39 7.59 1.26
N ASP A 529 61.38 6.89 0.72
CA ASP A 529 62.12 7.29 -0.50
C ASP A 529 61.22 7.27 -1.76
N GLU A 530 61.55 8.12 -2.73
CA GLU A 530 60.86 8.20 -4.03
C GLU A 530 60.89 6.86 -4.77
N MET A 531 59.76 6.41 -5.32
CA MET A 531 59.74 5.26 -6.22
C MET A 531 60.48 5.56 -7.55
N PRO A 532 61.22 4.61 -8.15
CA PRO A 532 61.91 4.79 -9.42
C PRO A 532 60.94 5.06 -10.58
N ARG A 533 61.37 5.92 -11.53
CA ARG A 533 60.60 6.43 -12.69
C ARG A 533 60.13 5.39 -13.72
N GLU A 534 60.33 4.09 -13.51
CA GLU A 534 60.04 3.05 -14.53
C GLU A 534 58.60 2.52 -14.56
N ALA A 535 57.75 2.89 -13.60
CA ALA A 535 56.33 2.51 -13.61
C ALA A 535 55.43 3.47 -14.42
N ARG A 536 55.93 4.03 -15.53
CA ARG A 536 55.18 4.94 -16.43
C ARG A 536 54.61 4.27 -17.69
N ARG A 537 54.54 2.94 -17.74
CA ARG A 537 53.76 2.23 -18.77
C ARG A 537 52.76 1.30 -18.10
N VAL A 538 51.51 1.45 -18.55
CA VAL A 538 50.28 0.77 -18.12
C VAL A 538 49.68 1.33 -16.81
N GLU A 539 48.97 2.45 -16.93
CA GLU A 539 47.50 2.54 -16.75
C GLU A 539 47.03 3.95 -17.13
#